data_AF-F4R3V3-F1
#
_entry.id   AF-F4R3V3-F1
#
_cell.length_a   1.000
_cell.length_b   1.000
_cell.length_c   1.000
_cell.angle_alpha   90.00
_cell.angle_beta   90.00
_cell.angle_gamma   90.00
#
_symmetry.space_group_name_H-M   'P 1'
#
loop_
_entity.id
_entity.type
_entity.pdbx_description
1 polymer ?
#
loop_
_entity_poly.entity_id
_entity_poly.type
_entity_poly.pdbx_seq_one_letter_code
_entity_poly.pdbx_strand_id
1 'polypeptide(L)'
;MFSFDSLLKLQVLIFFIAISITQLTSIEAVTVQCIKGFGVKDPKEISGCNDKDFNPYVCMTRQCGRDGLHYTVMKGCVFEGLAGTSEQQCVSYNPTGDKYECYNSGHKKYLCPYIASNVPYITCTNCRAAPPPRPAQPIG
;
A
#
# COMPACT_ATOMS: atom_id res chain seq x y z
N MET A 1 42.16 -36.62 19.82
CA MET A 1 42.75 -36.14 18.56
C MET A 1 41.60 -35.85 17.61
N PHE A 2 41.14 -34.61 17.53
CA PHE A 2 40.09 -34.24 16.57
C PHE A 2 40.71 -34.22 15.18
N SER A 3 40.17 -35.01 14.25
CA SER A 3 40.68 -35.10 12.89
C SER A 3 40.47 -33.76 12.16
N PHE A 4 41.50 -33.26 11.47
CA PHE A 4 41.47 -32.00 10.72
C PHE A 4 40.31 -31.94 9.70
N ASP A 5 39.90 -33.09 9.16
CA ASP A 5 38.73 -33.20 8.26
C ASP A 5 37.40 -32.82 8.93
N SER A 6 37.29 -33.04 10.24
CA SER A 6 36.06 -32.74 10.98
C SER A 6 35.90 -31.24 11.23
N LEU A 7 37.02 -30.50 11.35
CA LEU A 7 37.00 -29.04 11.55
C LEU A 7 36.68 -28.30 10.25
N LEU A 8 37.24 -28.75 9.12
CA LEU A 8 36.98 -28.16 7.80
C LEU A 8 35.49 -28.31 7.41
N LYS A 9 34.90 -29.49 7.64
CA LYS A 9 33.48 -29.75 7.36
C LYS A 9 32.54 -28.87 8.19
N LEU A 10 32.86 -28.67 9.47
CA LEU A 10 32.09 -27.80 10.36
C LEU A 10 32.16 -26.33 9.92
N GLN A 11 33.36 -25.85 9.54
CA GLN A 11 33.52 -24.48 9.04
C GLN A 11 32.75 -24.26 7.75
N VAL A 12 32.82 -25.18 6.78
CA VAL A 12 32.06 -25.10 5.53
C VAL A 12 30.55 -25.04 5.80
N LEU A 13 30.03 -25.87 6.71
CA LEU A 13 28.60 -25.86 7.08
C LEU A 13 28.17 -24.52 7.69
N ILE A 14 28.98 -23.95 8.59
CA ILE A 14 28.70 -22.63 9.20
C ILE A 14 28.70 -21.53 8.12
N PHE A 15 29.63 -21.56 7.16
CA PHE A 15 29.65 -20.62 6.05
C PHE A 15 28.40 -20.72 5.17
N PHE A 16 27.95 -21.93 4.83
CA PHE A 16 26.71 -22.11 4.06
C PHE A 16 25.48 -21.59 4.81
N ILE A 17 25.35 -21.89 6.11
CA ILE A 17 24.24 -21.38 6.93
C ILE A 17 24.28 -19.85 6.99
N ALA A 18 25.45 -19.25 7.18
CA ALA A 18 25.59 -17.79 7.21
C ALA A 18 25.18 -17.13 5.88
N ILE A 19 25.56 -17.71 4.73
CA ILE A 19 25.18 -17.22 3.40
C ILE A 19 23.67 -17.38 3.16
N SER A 20 23.07 -18.49 3.59
CA SER A 20 21.62 -18.70 3.48
C SER A 20 20.81 -17.70 4.32
N ILE A 21 21.34 -17.28 5.47
CA ILE A 21 20.68 -16.27 6.33
C ILE A 21 20.79 -14.87 5.71
N THR A 22 21.92 -14.50 5.10
CA THR A 22 22.10 -13.16 4.52
C THR A 22 21.31 -12.92 3.23
N GLN A 23 21.01 -13.97 2.45
CA GLN A 23 20.19 -13.83 1.24
C GLN A 23 18.69 -13.65 1.52
N LEU A 24 18.23 -13.89 2.74
CA LEU A 24 16.81 -13.78 3.10
C LEU A 24 16.39 -12.36 3.50
N THR A 25 17.32 -11.43 3.67
CA THR A 25 17.07 -10.15 4.35
C THR A 25 17.34 -8.94 3.46
N SER A 26 16.52 -8.71 2.42
CA SER A 26 16.37 -7.36 1.82
C SER A 26 15.26 -7.31 0.77
N ILE A 27 14.01 -7.55 1.16
CA ILE A 27 12.91 -6.87 0.46
C ILE A 27 12.91 -5.46 1.03
N GLU A 28 13.34 -4.48 0.24
CA GLU A 28 13.31 -3.08 0.64
C GLU A 28 11.85 -2.67 0.89
N ALA A 29 11.46 -2.73 2.15
CA ALA A 29 10.21 -2.21 2.64
C ALA A 29 10.22 -0.69 2.45
N VAL A 30 9.40 -0.19 1.53
CA VAL A 30 9.29 1.25 1.28
C VAL A 30 8.13 1.86 2.07
N THR A 31 8.31 3.12 2.48
CA THR A 31 7.24 3.95 3.01
C THR A 31 6.67 4.81 1.89
N VAL A 32 5.36 4.77 1.71
CA VAL A 32 4.67 5.39 0.57
C VAL A 32 3.54 6.28 1.07
N GLN A 33 3.49 7.51 0.52
CA GLN A 33 2.36 8.41 0.68
C GLN A 33 1.38 8.16 -0.45
N CYS A 34 0.18 7.68 -0.14
CA CYS A 34 -0.81 7.25 -1.11
C CYS A 34 -1.59 8.44 -1.69
N ILE A 35 -0.90 9.37 -2.34
CA ILE A 35 -1.47 10.64 -2.81
C ILE A 35 -2.46 10.40 -3.96
N LYS A 36 -2.09 9.60 -4.95
CA LYS A 36 -2.92 9.34 -6.15
C LYS A 36 -3.89 8.17 -5.99
N GLY A 37 -3.97 7.59 -4.81
CA GLY A 37 -5.00 6.62 -4.50
C GLY A 37 -4.64 5.71 -3.35
N PHE A 38 -5.64 5.32 -2.58
CA PHE A 38 -5.56 4.32 -1.54
C PHE A 38 -6.83 3.49 -1.56
N GLY A 39 -6.71 2.20 -1.31
CA GLY A 39 -7.88 1.34 -1.15
C GLY A 39 -7.56 0.05 -0.43
N VAL A 40 -8.42 -0.32 0.51
CA VAL A 40 -8.35 -1.62 1.19
C VAL A 40 -8.93 -2.69 0.26
N LYS A 41 -8.11 -3.67 -0.14
CA LYS A 41 -8.57 -4.85 -0.90
C LYS A 41 -9.03 -5.96 0.04
N ASP A 42 -8.21 -6.20 1.05
CA ASP A 42 -8.51 -7.08 2.19
C ASP A 42 -8.18 -6.31 3.48
N PRO A 43 -9.17 -6.08 4.37
CA PRO A 43 -8.95 -5.38 5.64
C PRO A 43 -7.88 -6.01 6.54
N LYS A 44 -7.68 -7.32 6.45
CA LYS A 44 -6.73 -8.07 7.29
C LYS A 44 -5.37 -8.21 6.62
N GLU A 45 -5.33 -8.21 5.30
CA GLU A 45 -4.10 -8.57 4.59
C GLU A 45 -3.51 -7.41 3.79
N ILE A 46 -4.25 -6.86 2.82
CA ILE A 46 -3.64 -6.09 1.72
C ILE A 46 -4.43 -4.82 1.38
N SER A 47 -3.70 -3.72 1.25
CA SER A 47 -4.15 -2.46 0.65
C SER A 47 -3.36 -2.14 -0.63
N GLY A 48 -4.02 -1.42 -1.54
CA GLY A 48 -3.40 -0.77 -2.68
C GLY A 48 -3.09 0.69 -2.36
N CYS A 49 -1.96 1.17 -2.86
CA CYS A 49 -1.49 2.54 -2.67
C CYS A 49 -0.85 3.03 -3.97
N ASN A 50 -1.22 4.23 -4.43
CA ASN A 50 -0.56 4.89 -5.55
C ASN A 50 0.15 6.15 -5.04
N ASP A 51 1.45 6.25 -5.28
CA ASP A 51 2.24 7.40 -4.87
C ASP A 51 1.92 8.67 -5.69
N LYS A 52 2.65 9.76 -5.47
CA LYS A 52 2.46 11.02 -6.21
C LYS A 52 2.64 10.88 -7.73
N ASP A 53 3.48 9.93 -8.14
CA ASP A 53 3.88 9.66 -9.53
C ASP A 53 3.02 8.55 -10.15
N PHE A 54 1.96 8.13 -9.44
CA PHE A 54 1.04 7.06 -9.84
C PHE A 54 1.69 5.65 -9.86
N ASN A 55 2.83 5.46 -9.19
CA ASN A 55 3.41 4.13 -9.07
C ASN A 55 2.56 3.27 -8.12
N PRO A 56 2.16 2.06 -8.53
CA PRO A 56 1.33 1.19 -7.70
C PRO A 56 2.16 0.41 -6.69
N TYR A 57 1.67 0.36 -5.45
CA TYR A 57 2.24 -0.40 -4.35
C TYR A 57 1.18 -1.30 -3.71
N VAL A 58 1.68 -2.41 -3.18
CA VAL A 58 0.94 -3.35 -2.36
C VAL A 58 1.50 -3.25 -0.94
N CYS A 59 0.65 -2.93 0.02
CA CYS A 59 1.05 -2.71 1.41
C CYS A 59 0.21 -3.61 2.33
N MET A 60 0.74 -3.92 3.51
CA MET A 60 -0.06 -4.56 4.56
C MET A 60 -1.05 -3.53 5.13
N THR A 61 -2.35 -3.85 5.17
CA THR A 61 -3.39 -2.88 5.59
C THR A 61 -3.11 -2.30 6.98
N ARG A 62 -2.65 -3.12 7.94
CA ARG A 62 -2.29 -2.71 9.31
C ARG A 62 -1.12 -1.72 9.40
N GLN A 63 -0.34 -1.59 8.34
CA GLN A 63 0.82 -0.68 8.25
C GLN A 63 0.46 0.63 7.55
N CYS A 64 -0.81 0.82 7.21
CA CYS A 64 -1.34 1.99 6.53
C CYS A 64 -2.21 2.79 7.48
N GLY A 65 -1.94 4.08 7.61
CA GLY A 65 -2.83 4.96 8.34
C GLY A 65 -2.48 6.42 8.21
N ARG A 66 -3.33 7.23 8.84
CA ARG A 66 -3.11 8.65 9.08
C ARG A 66 -3.56 8.92 10.51
N ASP A 67 -2.67 9.43 11.34
CA ASP A 67 -2.95 9.74 12.74
C ASP A 67 -3.54 8.54 13.53
N GLY A 68 -3.09 7.32 13.20
CA GLY A 68 -3.57 6.07 13.80
C GLY A 68 -4.89 5.54 13.23
N LEU A 69 -5.47 6.18 12.22
CA LEU A 69 -6.73 5.80 11.58
C LEU A 69 -6.50 5.20 10.20
N HIS A 70 -7.29 4.18 9.83
CA HIS A 70 -7.26 3.52 8.51
C HIS A 70 -8.13 4.23 7.46
N TYR A 71 -8.46 5.50 7.70
CA TYR A 71 -9.20 6.35 6.78
C TYR A 71 -8.60 7.75 6.81
N THR A 72 -8.88 8.51 5.76
CA THR A 72 -8.56 9.94 5.71
C THR A 72 -9.84 10.76 5.81
N VAL A 73 -9.78 11.89 6.49
CA VAL A 73 -10.94 12.79 6.61
C VAL A 73 -10.91 13.79 5.46
N MET A 74 -11.94 13.75 4.62
CA MET A 74 -12.13 14.69 3.51
C MET A 74 -13.36 15.55 3.76
N LYS A 75 -13.20 16.87 3.67
CA LYS A 75 -14.26 17.85 3.88
C LYS A 75 -14.82 18.37 2.55
N GLY A 76 -16.05 18.87 2.58
CA GLY A 76 -16.69 19.47 1.40
C GLY A 76 -17.17 18.43 0.37
N CYS A 77 -17.27 17.16 0.75
CA CYS A 77 -17.61 16.07 -0.14
C CYS A 77 -19.12 16.07 -0.45
N VAL A 78 -19.46 15.87 -1.72
CA VAL A 78 -20.83 15.82 -2.23
C VAL A 78 -21.19 14.38 -2.55
N PHE A 79 -22.35 13.92 -2.08
CA PHE A 79 -22.90 12.64 -2.49
C PHE A 79 -23.50 12.78 -3.89
N GLU A 80 -23.18 11.86 -4.80
CA GLU A 80 -23.62 11.94 -6.19
C GLU A 80 -25.16 12.08 -6.28
N GLY A 81 -25.61 13.15 -6.93
CA GLY A 81 -27.04 13.42 -7.13
C GLY A 81 -27.77 14.09 -5.95
N LEU A 82 -27.10 14.45 -4.86
CA LEU A 82 -27.71 15.17 -3.73
C LEU A 82 -27.08 16.54 -3.50
N ALA A 83 -27.91 17.51 -3.11
CA ALA A 83 -27.46 18.82 -2.68
C ALA A 83 -26.88 18.77 -1.25
N GLY A 84 -25.84 19.56 -1.02
CA GLY A 84 -25.17 19.67 0.28
C GLY A 84 -23.75 19.11 0.27
N THR A 85 -22.98 19.49 1.29
CA THR A 85 -21.61 19.01 1.50
C THR A 85 -21.51 18.33 2.85
N SER A 86 -20.56 17.42 2.97
CA SER A 86 -20.34 16.63 4.17
C SER A 86 -18.85 16.41 4.40
N GLU A 87 -18.51 16.07 5.63
CA GLU A 87 -17.22 15.48 5.98
C GLU A 87 -17.34 13.96 5.86
N GLN A 88 -16.36 13.33 5.20
CA GLN A 88 -16.35 11.89 4.96
C GLN A 88 -15.06 11.25 5.49
N GLN A 89 -15.23 10.08 6.08
CA GLN A 89 -14.15 9.19 6.51
C GLN A 89 -13.85 8.22 5.37
N CYS A 90 -12.92 8.60 4.50
CA CYS A 90 -12.61 7.87 3.27
C CYS A 90 -11.67 6.69 3.56
N VAL A 91 -12.21 5.48 3.45
CA VAL A 91 -11.44 4.21 3.56
C VAL A 91 -10.80 3.82 2.22
N SER A 92 -11.24 4.44 1.13
CA SER A 92 -10.66 4.34 -0.19
C SER A 92 -10.88 5.64 -0.95
N TYR A 93 -9.92 6.07 -1.75
CA TYR A 93 -10.03 7.25 -2.59
C TYR A 93 -9.16 7.17 -3.82
N ASN A 94 -9.56 7.82 -4.91
CA ASN A 94 -8.81 7.95 -6.16
C ASN A 94 -9.13 9.29 -6.84
N PRO A 95 -8.19 9.87 -7.61
CA PRO A 95 -8.48 11.06 -8.42
C PRO A 95 -9.49 10.76 -9.53
N THR A 96 -10.42 11.68 -9.76
CA THR A 96 -11.38 11.68 -10.87
C THR A 96 -11.52 13.11 -11.42
N GLY A 97 -10.99 13.36 -12.62
CA GLY A 97 -10.85 14.73 -13.14
C GLY A 97 -10.12 15.64 -12.14
N ASP A 98 -10.76 16.77 -11.80
CA ASP A 98 -10.24 17.77 -10.85
C ASP A 98 -10.72 17.54 -9.40
N LYS A 99 -11.17 16.33 -9.08
CA LYS A 99 -11.70 15.95 -7.76
C LYS A 99 -11.14 14.61 -7.31
N TYR A 100 -11.46 14.21 -6.08
CA TYR A 100 -11.25 12.85 -5.60
C TYR A 100 -12.59 12.15 -5.39
N GLU A 101 -12.67 10.91 -5.87
CA GLU A 101 -13.68 9.98 -5.38
C GLU A 101 -13.25 9.47 -4.02
N CYS A 102 -14.18 9.48 -3.09
CA CYS A 102 -14.02 8.95 -1.74
C CYS A 102 -15.09 7.89 -1.51
N TYR A 103 -14.68 6.74 -0.99
CA TYR A 103 -15.59 5.70 -0.50
C TYR A 103 -15.46 5.63 1.01
N ASN A 104 -16.58 5.75 1.71
CA ASN A 104 -16.63 5.54 3.15
C ASN A 104 -16.80 4.04 3.50
N SER A 105 -16.82 3.72 4.80
CA SER A 105 -16.99 2.34 5.28
C SER A 105 -18.34 1.70 4.88
N GLY A 106 -19.35 2.51 4.54
CA GLY A 106 -20.61 2.06 3.98
C GLY A 106 -20.60 1.85 2.47
N HIS A 107 -19.41 1.88 1.84
CA HIS A 107 -19.20 1.80 0.39
C HIS A 107 -19.97 2.86 -0.41
N LYS A 108 -20.28 4.00 0.22
CA LYS A 108 -20.94 5.13 -0.43
C LYS A 108 -19.88 6.02 -1.07
N LYS A 109 -20.10 6.35 -2.34
CA LYS A 109 -19.22 7.20 -3.14
C LYS A 109 -19.56 8.68 -2.92
N TYR A 110 -18.53 9.49 -2.72
CA TYR A 110 -18.61 10.94 -2.64
C TYR A 110 -17.55 11.57 -3.54
N LEU A 111 -17.85 12.76 -4.05
CA LEU A 111 -16.91 13.60 -4.78
C LEU A 111 -16.41 14.70 -3.88
N CYS A 112 -15.11 14.71 -3.59
CA CYS A 112 -14.48 15.66 -2.69
C CYS A 112 -13.63 16.67 -3.46
N PRO A 113 -13.60 17.96 -3.04
CA PRO A 113 -12.94 19.05 -3.74
C PRO A 113 -11.42 19.09 -3.47
N TYR A 114 -10.78 17.92 -3.47
CA TYR A 114 -9.34 17.79 -3.31
C TYR A 114 -8.68 17.55 -4.67
N ILE A 115 -7.41 17.91 -4.75
CA ILE A 115 -6.51 17.67 -5.86
C ILE A 115 -5.20 17.08 -5.32
N ALA A 116 -4.32 16.60 -6.19
CA ALA A 116 -3.09 15.93 -5.77
C ALA A 116 -2.17 16.79 -4.87
N SER A 117 -2.25 18.12 -4.95
CA SER A 117 -1.44 19.03 -4.13
C SER A 117 -1.99 19.28 -2.71
N ASN A 118 -3.26 18.98 -2.44
CA ASN A 118 -3.89 19.27 -1.15
C ASN A 118 -4.69 18.10 -0.54
N VAL A 119 -4.73 16.94 -1.20
CA VAL A 119 -5.46 15.77 -0.71
C VAL A 119 -4.84 15.26 0.59
N PRO A 120 -5.66 14.99 1.63
CA PRO A 120 -5.17 14.30 2.81
C PRO A 120 -4.96 12.82 2.45
N TYR A 121 -3.71 12.36 2.51
CA TYR A 121 -3.32 10.99 2.16
C TYR A 121 -3.12 10.09 3.37
N ILE A 122 -3.24 8.78 3.14
CA ILE A 122 -2.75 7.70 4.00
C ILE A 122 -1.25 7.48 3.73
N THR A 123 -0.49 7.22 4.79
CA THR A 123 0.90 6.76 4.69
C THR A 123 0.95 5.27 5.00
N CYS A 124 1.55 4.49 4.12
CA CYS A 124 1.78 3.06 4.31
C CYS A 124 3.26 2.76 4.49
N THR A 125 3.61 1.90 5.42
CA THR A 125 4.97 1.36 5.58
C THR A 125 5.02 -0.10 5.15
N ASN A 126 6.22 -0.65 4.94
CA ASN A 126 6.41 -2.04 4.51
C ASN A 126 5.67 -2.39 3.21
N CYS A 127 5.64 -1.44 2.28
CA CYS A 127 5.08 -1.63 0.95
C CYS A 127 6.10 -2.28 0.02
N ARG A 128 5.58 -2.94 -1.01
CA ARG A 128 6.34 -3.42 -2.17
C ARG A 128 5.71 -2.89 -3.45
N ALA A 129 6.53 -2.61 -4.46
CA ALA A 129 6.02 -2.27 -5.79
C ALA A 129 5.06 -3.38 -6.28
N ALA A 130 3.93 -2.98 -6.84
CA ALA A 130 3.00 -3.92 -7.43
C ALA A 130 3.63 -4.53 -8.69
N PRO A 131 3.39 -5.82 -8.97
CA PRO A 131 3.80 -6.40 -10.25
C PRO A 131 3.12 -5.63 -11.40
N PRO A 132 3.76 -5.55 -12.58
CA PRO A 132 3.14 -4.93 -13.75
C PRO A 132 1.80 -5.61 -14.06
N PRO A 133 0.82 -4.88 -14.62
CA PRO A 133 -0.44 -5.47 -15.04
C PRO A 133 -0.16 -6.66 -15.97
N ARG A 134 -0.81 -7.80 -15.73
CA ARG A 134 -0.76 -8.90 -16.69
C ARG A 134 -1.36 -8.41 -18.00
N PRO A 135 -0.73 -8.69 -19.16
CA PRO A 135 -1.37 -8.44 -20.45
C PRO A 135 -2.76 -9.10 -20.46
N ALA A 136 -3.74 -8.42 -21.04
CA ALA A 136 -5.06 -9.01 -21.22
C ALA A 136 -4.90 -10.36 -21.94
N GLN A 137 -5.31 -11.46 -21.29
CA GLN A 137 -5.36 -12.73 -21.99
C GLN A 137 -6.44 -12.63 -23.08
N PRO A 138 -6.16 -13.08 -24.31
CA PRO A 138 -7.17 -13.17 -25.34
C PRO A 138 -8.34 -14.01 -24.82
N ILE A 139 -9.56 -13.51 -24.99
CA ILE A 139 -10.78 -14.28 -24.76
C ILE A 139 -10.84 -15.29 -25.92
N GLY A 140 -10.51 -16.54 -25.62
CA GLY A 140 -10.65 -17.67 -26.55
C GLY A 140 -12.07 -18.19 -26.63
#